data_AF-U9U4C3-F1
#
_entry.id   AF-U9U4C3-F1
#
_cell.length_a   1.000
_cell.length_b   1.000
_cell.length_c   1.000
_cell.angle_alpha   90.00
_cell.angle_beta   90.00
_cell.angle_gamma   90.00
#
_symmetry.space_group_name_H-M   'P 1'
#
loop_
_entity.id
_entity.type
_entity.pdbx_description
1 polymer ?
#
loop_
_entity_poly.entity_id
_entity_poly.type
_entity_poly.pdbx_seq_one_letter_code
_entity_poly.pdbx_strand_id
1 'polypeptide(L)'
;MFFSSLTKSFKCLSTGGSISNMLSNGYIARYNTKANVFFNRTRELRYFRNAFSNEQPRLHVILGPPSTGKTALIREITTKNENFSPLFINCRNGQFDSPENVYNSLSIQFKTLADKQMKYLEKLPNELEIKDKILDFVNFVAEKGKEKITSDRVSELLSKIVGTLRIGTFGMVIEYHNLFWLLMKQTCLANLIESQLQIPHVTPYVVGDLSIGEAEDYFEKHVLPQHGCEELKGKFDHVRRITGTRMLIINMYVSEYKNNGGKLEYDEFSVFRQEDDKLRTGLDPFGFPGEPIDPLWDRNDLIKVMKKIVEAENKGFVLERDLIEEIGIRKLHSLVYNNFLHRRQTNMFANDINAPNEVILTAMNQPSLRAMERLLKILAYSINFILKTLLKTEIGNSLSKFWSKDPQNYEIMKLYHGITSLHLLSNLESM
;
A
#
# COMPACT_ATOMS: atom_id res chain seq x y z
N MET A 1 32.40 -0.32 -6.24
CA MET A 1 31.25 0.03 -7.12
C MET A 1 29.88 -0.06 -6.40
N PHE A 2 29.73 -0.92 -5.39
CA PHE A 2 28.57 -1.07 -4.48
C PHE A 2 28.17 0.21 -3.70
N PHE A 3 29.14 0.94 -3.14
CA PHE A 3 28.87 2.03 -2.19
C PHE A 3 28.39 3.36 -2.82
N SER A 4 28.70 3.63 -4.09
CA SER A 4 28.12 4.78 -4.81
C SER A 4 26.73 4.50 -5.37
N SER A 5 26.36 3.22 -5.49
CA SER A 5 25.02 2.74 -5.87
C SER A 5 24.05 2.90 -4.70
N LEU A 6 24.43 2.50 -3.48
CA LEU A 6 23.58 2.66 -2.28
C LEU A 6 23.26 4.13 -2.01
N THR A 7 24.26 5.02 -2.05
CA THR A 7 24.07 6.48 -1.88
C THR A 7 23.31 7.15 -3.02
N LYS A 8 23.34 6.60 -4.25
CA LYS A 8 22.46 7.03 -5.37
C LYS A 8 21.05 6.45 -5.28
N SER A 9 20.88 5.23 -4.76
CA SER A 9 19.60 4.59 -4.47
C SER A 9 18.86 5.32 -3.35
N PHE A 10 19.59 5.87 -2.37
CA PHE A 10 19.02 6.71 -1.32
C PHE A 10 18.52 8.07 -1.84
N LYS A 11 19.04 8.59 -2.96
CA LYS A 11 18.42 9.74 -3.68
C LYS A 11 17.11 9.37 -4.37
N CYS A 12 16.84 8.08 -4.59
CA CYS A 12 15.59 7.57 -5.16
C CYS A 12 14.54 7.23 -4.07
N LEU A 13 14.88 7.43 -2.79
CA LEU A 13 13.90 7.38 -1.71
C LEU A 13 13.07 8.66 -1.76
N SER A 14 12.01 8.64 -2.56
CA SER A 14 11.03 9.71 -2.49
C SER A 14 10.38 9.69 -1.10
N THR A 15 10.18 10.88 -0.57
CA THR A 15 9.28 11.22 0.54
C THR A 15 7.79 11.03 0.17
N GLY A 16 7.48 10.31 -0.91
CA GLY A 16 6.14 10.12 -1.43
C GLY A 16 5.46 8.87 -0.87
N GLY A 17 4.37 9.06 -0.14
CA GLY A 17 3.45 8.00 0.26
C GLY A 17 3.50 7.62 1.73
N SER A 18 3.78 8.58 2.60
CA SER A 18 3.25 8.49 3.95
C SER A 18 1.73 8.68 3.86
N ILE A 19 0.94 7.89 4.60
CA ILE A 19 -0.32 8.40 5.14
C ILE A 19 0.09 9.39 6.24
N SER A 20 0.78 10.45 5.87
CA SER A 20 0.95 11.63 6.68
C SER A 20 -0.21 12.52 6.30
N ASN A 21 -1.15 12.66 7.22
CA ASN A 21 -2.27 13.59 7.13
C ASN A 21 -1.72 15.02 7.00
N MET A 22 -1.28 15.42 5.81
CA MET A 22 -1.12 16.82 5.47
C MET A 22 -2.43 17.28 4.87
N LEU A 23 -3.39 17.57 5.74
CA LEU A 23 -4.44 18.53 5.40
C LEU A 23 -3.73 19.85 5.06
N SER A 24 -4.19 20.54 4.01
CA SER A 24 -3.68 21.84 3.55
C SER A 24 -3.75 22.97 4.60
N ASN A 25 -4.23 22.66 5.81
CA ASN A 25 -4.08 23.46 7.01
C ASN A 25 -3.43 22.62 8.12
N GLY A 26 -2.10 22.62 8.21
CA GLY A 26 -1.25 22.48 9.43
C GLY A 26 -1.54 21.46 10.55
N TYR A 27 -2.59 20.64 10.49
CA TYR A 27 -3.00 19.75 11.56
C TYR A 27 -2.67 18.31 11.17
N ILE A 28 -1.57 17.80 11.73
CA ILE A 28 -1.29 16.37 11.75
C ILE A 28 -2.38 15.73 12.60
N ALA A 29 -3.38 15.11 11.95
CA ALA A 29 -4.32 14.26 12.65
C ALA A 29 -3.54 13.06 13.23
N ARG A 30 -3.19 13.15 14.52
CA ARG A 30 -2.64 12.03 15.28
C ARG A 30 -3.81 11.10 15.59
N TYR A 31 -4.03 10.12 14.73
CA TYR A 31 -4.95 9.04 15.05
C TYR A 31 -4.36 8.22 16.20
N ASN A 32 -4.97 8.34 17.36
CA ASN A 32 -4.61 7.55 18.53
C ASN A 32 -5.09 6.12 18.27
N THR A 33 -4.22 5.25 17.75
CA THR A 33 -4.51 3.82 17.58
C THR A 33 -4.50 3.14 18.96
N LYS A 34 -5.44 3.50 19.83
CA LYS A 34 -5.72 2.84 21.11
C LYS A 34 -6.40 1.47 20.95
N ALA A 35 -6.52 0.94 19.73
CA ALA A 35 -6.89 -0.45 19.51
C ALA A 35 -5.68 -1.34 19.86
N ASN A 36 -5.44 -1.54 21.17
CA ASN A 36 -4.42 -2.44 21.72
C ASN A 36 -4.75 -3.93 21.50
N VAL A 37 -5.76 -4.26 20.69
CA VAL A 37 -6.24 -5.62 20.49
C VAL A 37 -6.07 -5.99 19.03
N PHE A 38 -5.21 -6.97 18.78
CA PHE A 38 -5.10 -7.63 17.49
C PHE A 38 -6.42 -8.35 17.18
N PHE A 39 -7.07 -8.01 16.07
CA PHE A 39 -8.36 -8.59 15.70
C PHE A 39 -8.21 -9.67 14.62
N ASN A 40 -8.72 -10.86 14.93
CA ASN A 40 -8.90 -11.99 14.02
C ASN A 40 -7.61 -12.40 13.25
N ARG A 41 -7.67 -12.73 11.94
CA ARG A 41 -6.57 -13.29 11.12
C ARG A 41 -6.10 -14.69 11.53
N THR A 42 -6.98 -15.53 12.09
CA THR A 42 -6.61 -16.87 12.56
C THR A 42 -5.99 -17.74 11.46
N ARG A 43 -6.49 -17.60 10.23
CA ARG A 43 -5.99 -18.34 9.06
C ARG A 43 -4.56 -17.91 8.72
N GLU A 44 -4.34 -16.61 8.52
CA GLU A 44 -3.01 -16.05 8.22
C GLU A 44 -2.01 -16.36 9.34
N LEU A 45 -2.44 -16.22 10.61
CA LEU A 45 -1.63 -16.61 11.78
C LEU A 45 -1.19 -18.07 11.70
N ARG A 46 -2.11 -19.00 11.40
CA ARG A 46 -1.79 -20.43 11.28
C ARG A 46 -0.77 -20.67 10.17
N TYR A 47 -0.97 -20.07 9.00
CA TYR A 47 -0.07 -20.24 7.87
C TYR A 47 1.33 -19.69 8.13
N PHE A 48 1.41 -18.47 8.66
CA PHE A 48 2.71 -17.88 8.94
C PHE A 48 3.44 -18.56 10.10
N ARG A 49 2.72 -19.03 11.14
CA ARG A 49 3.34 -19.87 12.17
C ARG A 49 3.98 -21.10 11.55
N ASN A 50 3.26 -21.84 10.70
CA ASN A 50 3.82 -23.00 10.00
C ASN A 50 4.99 -22.62 9.08
N ALA A 51 4.88 -21.53 8.34
CA ALA A 51 5.95 -21.05 7.45
C ALA A 51 7.24 -20.71 8.23
N PHE A 52 7.10 -20.15 9.43
CA PHE A 52 8.23 -19.71 10.26
C PHE A 52 8.79 -20.81 11.16
N SER A 53 8.05 -21.92 11.33
CA SER A 53 8.52 -23.11 12.02
C SER A 53 9.50 -23.96 11.20
N ASN A 54 9.71 -23.64 9.92
CA ASN A 54 10.65 -24.39 9.07
C ASN A 54 12.09 -24.34 9.59
N GLU A 55 12.79 -25.47 9.51
CA GLU A 55 14.19 -25.58 9.92
C GLU A 55 15.14 -24.84 8.97
N GLN A 56 14.86 -24.92 7.66
CA GLN A 56 15.65 -24.26 6.64
C GLN A 56 15.32 -22.77 6.50
N PRO A 57 16.34 -21.92 6.34
CA PRO A 57 16.16 -20.51 6.00
C PRO A 57 15.28 -20.28 4.78
N ARG A 58 14.33 -19.34 4.88
CA ARG A 58 13.45 -18.97 3.75
C ARG A 58 13.20 -17.47 3.72
N LEU A 59 13.06 -16.96 2.50
CA LEU A 59 12.64 -15.58 2.24
C LEU A 59 11.14 -15.54 1.96
N HIS A 60 10.40 -14.90 2.86
CA HIS A 60 8.97 -14.68 2.76
C HIS A 60 8.70 -13.22 2.44
N VAL A 61 7.79 -12.97 1.50
CA VAL A 61 7.38 -11.62 1.13
C VAL A 61 5.91 -11.46 1.37
N ILE A 62 5.55 -10.52 2.22
CA ILE A 62 4.17 -10.24 2.61
C ILE A 62 3.75 -8.96 1.92
N LEU A 63 2.83 -9.13 0.99
CA LEU A 63 2.25 -8.14 0.11
C LEU A 63 0.83 -7.82 0.57
N GLY A 64 0.26 -6.76 0.01
CA GLY A 64 -1.15 -6.44 0.14
C GLY A 64 -1.39 -4.94 0.27
N PRO A 65 -2.65 -4.50 0.17
CA PRO A 65 -2.97 -3.08 0.22
C PRO A 65 -2.45 -2.38 1.49
N PRO A 66 -2.22 -1.06 1.45
CA PRO A 66 -1.90 -0.29 2.64
C PRO A 66 -2.96 -0.52 3.73
N SER A 67 -2.53 -0.58 4.99
CA SER A 67 -3.43 -0.64 6.15
C SER A 67 -4.31 -1.89 6.28
N THR A 68 -3.92 -3.01 5.65
CA THR A 68 -4.58 -4.32 5.83
C THR A 68 -4.19 -5.07 7.10
N GLY A 69 -3.20 -4.57 7.85
CA GLY A 69 -2.75 -5.17 9.10
C GLY A 69 -1.50 -6.06 9.00
N LYS A 70 -0.77 -6.04 7.87
CA LYS A 70 0.49 -6.80 7.69
C LYS A 70 1.48 -6.67 8.86
N THR A 71 1.76 -5.43 9.27
CA THR A 71 2.71 -5.13 10.35
C THR A 71 2.19 -5.64 11.69
N ALA A 72 0.90 -5.47 11.97
CA ALA A 72 0.26 -5.98 13.18
C ALA A 72 0.29 -7.50 13.22
N LEU A 73 0.00 -8.16 12.09
CA LEU A 73 0.05 -9.61 11.93
C LEU A 73 1.45 -10.17 12.22
N ILE A 74 2.49 -9.57 11.64
CA ILE A 74 3.85 -10.09 11.87
C ILE A 74 4.31 -9.80 13.29
N ARG A 75 4.02 -8.63 13.84
CA ARG A 75 4.29 -8.36 15.26
C ARG A 75 3.62 -9.41 16.14
N GLU A 76 2.33 -9.68 15.93
CA GLU A 76 1.58 -10.69 16.67
C GLU A 76 2.23 -12.09 16.61
N ILE A 77 2.73 -12.52 15.45
CA ILE A 77 3.37 -13.83 15.30
C ILE A 77 4.73 -13.87 16.01
N THR A 78 5.48 -12.78 15.89
CA THR A 78 6.89 -12.72 16.28
C THR A 78 7.11 -12.33 17.74
N THR A 79 6.19 -11.58 18.35
CA THR A 79 6.25 -11.21 19.78
C THR A 79 5.68 -12.30 20.68
N LYS A 80 4.75 -13.12 20.19
CA LYS A 80 4.16 -14.24 20.95
C LYS A 80 4.97 -15.54 20.88
N ASN A 81 6.04 -15.58 20.09
CA ASN A 81 6.91 -16.74 19.99
C ASN A 81 8.24 -16.46 20.72
N GLU A 82 8.41 -17.02 21.92
CA GLU A 82 9.60 -16.80 22.75
C GLU A 82 10.90 -17.26 22.07
N ASN A 83 10.81 -18.23 21.16
CA ASN A 83 11.93 -18.75 20.40
C ASN A 83 12.31 -17.87 19.20
N PHE A 84 11.67 -16.71 19.07
CA PHE A 84 11.87 -15.81 17.94
C PHE A 84 12.35 -14.44 18.40
N SER A 85 13.52 -14.03 17.90
CA SER A 85 14.07 -12.68 18.11
C SER A 85 14.09 -11.91 16.79
N PRO A 86 12.99 -11.20 16.45
CA PRO A 86 12.89 -10.43 15.22
C PRO A 86 13.80 -9.20 15.24
N LEU A 87 14.43 -8.90 14.10
CA LEU A 87 14.94 -7.57 13.78
C LEU A 87 13.90 -6.83 12.94
N PHE A 88 13.41 -5.68 13.40
CA PHE A 88 12.46 -4.88 12.62
C PHE A 88 13.14 -3.68 11.97
N ILE A 89 13.23 -3.71 10.65
CA ILE A 89 13.76 -2.64 9.83
C ILE A 89 12.59 -1.96 9.13
N ASN A 90 12.26 -0.74 9.54
CA ASN A 90 11.23 0.05 8.90
C ASN A 90 11.88 1.00 7.90
N CYS A 91 11.63 0.79 6.61
CA CYS A 91 12.13 1.66 5.55
C CYS A 91 11.14 2.78 5.19
N ARG A 92 10.04 2.93 5.94
CA ARG A 92 9.10 4.06 5.77
C ARG A 92 9.63 5.32 6.46
N ASN A 93 9.10 6.48 6.04
CA ASN A 93 9.20 7.76 6.74
C ASN A 93 10.63 8.25 7.02
N GLY A 94 11.50 8.22 6.00
CA GLY A 94 12.83 8.85 6.11
C GLY A 94 13.81 8.13 7.03
N GLN A 95 13.48 6.95 7.59
CA GLN A 95 14.44 6.20 8.41
C GLN A 95 15.69 5.73 7.65
N PHE A 96 15.67 5.84 6.32
CA PHE A 96 16.76 5.50 5.42
C PHE A 96 17.14 6.66 4.47
N ASP A 97 16.67 7.88 4.71
CA ASP A 97 16.92 9.03 3.82
C ASP A 97 18.30 9.69 4.01
N SER A 98 18.99 9.36 5.10
CA SER A 98 20.27 9.94 5.46
C SER A 98 21.16 8.92 6.18
N PRO A 99 22.50 9.05 6.09
CA PRO A 99 23.42 8.14 6.80
C PRO A 99 23.16 8.06 8.30
N GLU A 100 22.79 9.19 8.93
CA GLU A 100 22.48 9.24 10.35
C GLU A 100 21.23 8.43 10.70
N ASN A 101 20.15 8.56 9.93
CA ASN A 101 18.92 7.81 10.15
C ASN A 101 19.14 6.30 9.94
N VAL A 102 19.88 5.92 8.90
CA VAL A 102 20.26 4.52 8.65
C VAL A 102 21.05 3.96 9.84
N TYR A 103 22.09 4.69 10.28
CA TYR A 103 22.92 4.27 11.40
C TYR A 103 22.10 4.10 12.68
N ASN A 104 21.27 5.08 13.02
CA ASN A 104 20.44 5.05 14.23
C ASN A 104 19.44 3.87 14.18
N SER A 105 18.78 3.67 13.04
CA SER A 105 17.79 2.59 12.86
C SER A 105 18.43 1.20 13.02
N LEU A 106 19.56 0.96 12.35
CA LEU A 106 20.25 -0.33 12.41
C LEU A 106 20.94 -0.54 13.76
N SER A 107 21.70 0.43 14.28
CA SER A 107 22.47 0.27 15.51
C SER A 107 21.60 -0.09 16.72
N ILE A 108 20.41 0.52 16.87
CA ILE A 108 19.48 0.22 17.97
C ILE A 108 18.97 -1.23 17.89
N GLN A 109 18.55 -1.66 16.70
CA GLN A 109 18.00 -2.99 16.47
C GLN A 109 19.06 -4.07 16.71
N PHE A 110 20.26 -3.88 16.14
CA PHE A 110 21.35 -4.84 16.27
C PHE A 110 22.00 -4.84 17.67
N LYS A 111 22.02 -3.70 18.38
CA LYS A 111 22.44 -3.66 19.79
C LYS A 111 21.52 -4.49 20.67
N THR A 112 20.20 -4.32 20.51
CA THR A 112 19.21 -5.11 21.25
C THR A 112 19.39 -6.61 21.02
N LEU A 113 19.72 -7.00 19.78
CA LEU A 113 20.04 -8.37 19.43
C LEU A 113 21.33 -8.86 20.09
N ALA A 114 22.40 -8.08 19.99
CA ALA A 114 23.70 -8.37 20.59
C ALA A 114 23.58 -8.58 22.12
N ASP A 115 22.84 -7.70 22.81
CA ASP A 115 22.61 -7.81 24.26
C ASP A 115 21.90 -9.11 24.65
N LYS A 116 20.92 -9.55 23.83
CA LYS A 116 20.23 -10.84 24.04
C LYS A 116 21.15 -12.03 23.82
N GLN A 117 21.97 -12.00 22.77
CA GLN A 117 22.95 -13.05 22.48
C GLN A 117 23.98 -13.15 23.60
N MET A 118 24.49 -12.01 24.08
CA MET A 118 25.50 -11.99 25.14
C MET A 118 25.00 -12.69 26.40
N LYS A 119 23.76 -12.43 26.82
CA LYS A 119 23.10 -13.13 27.95
C LYS A 119 22.97 -14.64 27.75
N TYR A 120 22.80 -15.09 26.51
CA TYR A 120 22.76 -16.53 26.19
C TYR A 120 24.17 -17.13 26.28
N LEU A 121 25.17 -16.45 25.73
CA LEU A 121 26.56 -16.88 25.68
C LEU A 121 27.24 -16.83 27.05
N GLU A 122 26.79 -16.00 27.99
CA GLU A 122 27.22 -16.05 29.39
C GLU A 122 27.03 -17.44 30.00
N LYS A 123 26.02 -18.20 29.54
CA LYS A 123 25.75 -19.58 29.96
C LYS A 123 26.64 -20.63 29.27
N LEU A 124 27.42 -20.22 28.25
CA LEU A 124 28.29 -21.08 27.45
C LEU A 124 29.74 -20.55 27.51
N PRO A 125 30.58 -21.06 28.42
CA PRO A 125 31.91 -20.48 28.68
C PRO A 125 32.91 -20.61 27.52
N ASN A 126 32.70 -21.56 26.59
CA ASN A 126 33.69 -21.91 25.57
C ASN A 126 33.64 -21.06 24.28
N GLU A 127 32.73 -20.09 24.18
CA GLU A 127 32.50 -19.29 22.97
C GLU A 127 33.20 -17.91 23.04
N LEU A 128 34.50 -17.89 23.33
CA LEU A 128 35.28 -16.65 23.55
C LEU A 128 35.36 -15.76 22.30
N GLU A 129 35.67 -16.33 21.13
CA GLU A 129 35.77 -15.58 19.87
C GLU A 129 34.46 -14.86 19.49
N ILE A 130 33.33 -15.49 19.83
CA ILE A 130 31.99 -14.98 19.58
C ILE A 130 31.68 -13.81 20.51
N LYS A 131 32.01 -13.95 21.81
CA LYS A 131 31.84 -12.90 22.81
C LYS A 131 32.64 -11.65 22.46
N ASP A 132 33.87 -11.83 22.00
CA ASP A 132 34.74 -10.71 21.62
C ASP A 132 34.18 -9.92 20.42
N LYS A 133 33.63 -10.61 19.40
CA LYS A 133 32.98 -9.96 18.25
C LYS A 133 31.70 -9.21 18.62
N ILE A 134 30.92 -9.75 19.54
CA ILE A 134 29.71 -9.09 20.06
C ILE A 134 30.10 -7.85 20.87
N LEU A 135 31.11 -7.97 21.73
CA LEU A 135 31.59 -6.87 22.56
C LEU A 135 32.19 -5.73 21.72
N ASP A 136 32.99 -6.05 20.69
CA ASP A 136 33.51 -5.08 19.72
C ASP A 136 32.38 -4.30 19.03
N PHE A 137 31.30 -4.99 18.63
CA PHE A 137 30.13 -4.33 18.04
C PHE A 137 29.41 -3.43 19.05
N VAL A 138 29.16 -3.90 20.27
CA VAL A 138 28.47 -3.11 21.31
C VAL A 138 29.27 -1.86 21.67
N ASN A 139 30.59 -2.00 21.81
CA ASN A 139 31.49 -0.88 22.07
C ASN A 139 31.48 0.12 20.92
N PHE A 140 31.58 -0.35 19.67
CA PHE A 140 31.49 0.51 18.49
C PHE A 140 30.20 1.34 18.43
N VAL A 141 29.06 0.75 18.79
CA VAL A 141 27.77 1.46 18.85
C VAL A 141 27.74 2.44 20.03
N ALA A 142 28.36 2.09 21.17
CA ALA A 142 28.44 2.93 22.36
C ALA A 142 29.40 4.13 22.22
N GLU A 143 30.45 3.99 21.42
CA GLU A 143 31.42 5.03 21.03
C GLU A 143 30.81 6.13 20.15
N LYS A 144 29.50 6.37 20.22
CA LYS A 144 28.84 7.45 19.47
C LYS A 144 29.39 8.80 19.97
N GLY A 145 30.51 9.21 19.38
CA GLY A 145 31.14 10.50 19.60
C GLY A 145 30.20 11.61 19.14
N LYS A 146 30.49 12.85 19.57
CA LYS A 146 29.75 14.07 19.19
C LYS A 146 29.87 14.42 17.69
N GLU A 147 30.36 13.50 16.86
CA GLU A 147 30.63 13.71 15.44
C GLU A 147 29.43 13.31 14.57
N LYS A 148 29.30 14.00 13.44
CA LYS A 148 28.26 13.76 12.45
C LYS A 148 28.44 12.37 11.82
N ILE A 149 27.38 11.58 11.79
CA ILE A 149 27.41 10.25 11.15
C ILE A 149 27.58 10.40 9.64
N THR A 150 28.62 9.77 9.10
CA THR A 150 28.95 9.75 7.67
C THR A 150 28.56 8.42 7.02
N SER A 151 28.54 8.37 5.68
CA SER A 151 28.32 7.14 4.91
C SER A 151 29.40 6.07 5.21
N ASP A 152 30.62 6.49 5.51
CA ASP A 152 31.71 5.57 5.87
C ASP A 152 31.43 4.91 7.22
N ARG A 153 30.92 5.67 8.20
CA ARG A 153 30.52 5.12 9.51
C ARG A 153 29.35 4.15 9.39
N VAL A 154 28.41 4.39 8.47
CA VAL A 154 27.35 3.43 8.13
C VAL A 154 27.94 2.15 7.52
N SER A 155 28.91 2.27 6.62
CA SER A 155 29.56 1.12 6.00
C SER A 155 30.33 0.28 7.02
N GLU A 156 30.99 0.94 7.97
CA GLU A 156 31.67 0.30 9.09
C GLU A 156 30.69 -0.42 10.03
N LEU A 157 29.55 0.22 10.36
CA LEU A 157 28.46 -0.41 11.11
C LEU A 157 27.97 -1.69 10.43
N LEU A 158 27.72 -1.65 9.12
CA LEU A 158 27.28 -2.81 8.34
C LEU A 158 28.33 -3.94 8.35
N SER A 159 29.61 -3.60 8.22
CA SER A 159 30.70 -4.56 8.30
C SER A 159 30.73 -5.27 9.66
N LYS A 160 30.63 -4.51 10.76
CA LYS A 160 30.59 -5.07 12.12
C LYS A 160 29.34 -5.93 12.33
N ILE A 161 28.17 -5.48 11.88
CA ILE A 161 26.93 -6.28 11.89
C ILE A 161 27.14 -7.63 11.18
N VAL A 162 27.78 -7.64 10.01
CA VAL A 162 28.07 -8.89 9.27
C VAL A 162 29.01 -9.81 10.07
N GLY A 163 29.99 -9.25 10.77
CA GLY A 163 30.89 -9.98 11.67
C GLY A 163 30.17 -10.61 12.86
N THR A 164 29.25 -9.88 13.50
CA THR A 164 28.44 -10.34 14.64
C THR A 164 27.37 -11.36 14.24
N LEU A 165 26.81 -11.20 13.03
CA LEU A 165 25.72 -12.03 12.52
C LEU A 165 26.11 -13.45 12.11
N ARG A 166 27.36 -13.90 12.23
CA ARG A 166 27.72 -15.30 11.93
C ARG A 166 27.29 -16.30 13.04
N ILE A 167 26.51 -15.85 14.03
CA ILE A 167 26.50 -16.46 15.38
C ILE A 167 25.08 -16.76 15.96
N GLY A 168 24.14 -17.30 15.19
CA GLY A 168 22.86 -17.84 15.73
C GLY A 168 21.59 -17.60 14.90
N THR A 169 20.55 -18.41 15.11
CA THR A 169 19.29 -18.35 14.34
C THR A 169 18.44 -17.11 14.66
N PHE A 170 18.38 -16.14 13.74
CA PHE A 170 17.51 -14.95 13.84
C PHE A 170 16.66 -14.78 12.59
N GLY A 171 15.54 -14.06 12.72
CA GLY A 171 14.75 -13.62 11.59
C GLY A 171 14.77 -12.10 11.46
N MET A 172 14.98 -11.62 10.25
CA MET A 172 14.99 -10.21 9.89
C MET A 172 13.69 -9.84 9.18
N VAL A 173 13.16 -8.69 9.52
CA VAL A 173 11.87 -8.20 9.06
C VAL A 173 12.07 -6.82 8.46
N ILE A 174 11.79 -6.62 7.17
CA ILE A 174 11.99 -5.35 6.46
C ILE A 174 10.64 -4.83 5.92
N GLU A 175 10.30 -3.58 6.16
CA GLU A 175 9.06 -2.96 5.72
C GLU A 175 9.31 -1.83 4.71
N TYR A 176 8.79 -1.92 3.48
CA TYR A 176 9.03 -0.96 2.38
C TYR A 176 7.76 -0.67 1.57
N HIS A 177 7.33 0.59 1.39
CA HIS A 177 6.25 1.04 0.47
C HIS A 177 5.08 0.04 0.22
N ASN A 178 4.52 -0.55 1.30
CA ASN A 178 3.44 -1.57 1.32
C ASN A 178 3.83 -3.06 1.15
N LEU A 179 5.11 -3.36 0.92
CA LEU A 179 5.72 -4.67 1.03
C LEU A 179 6.37 -4.89 2.39
N PHE A 180 6.42 -6.14 2.83
CA PHE A 180 7.01 -6.54 4.09
C PHE A 180 7.80 -7.84 3.88
N TRP A 181 9.13 -7.76 3.91
CA TRP A 181 10.02 -8.90 3.81
C TRP A 181 10.19 -9.52 5.18
N LEU A 182 10.07 -10.84 5.27
CA LEU A 182 10.52 -11.61 6.41
C LEU A 182 11.59 -12.60 5.93
N LEU A 183 12.83 -12.32 6.28
CA LEU A 183 14.01 -13.16 6.09
C LEU A 183 14.16 -14.04 7.31
N MET A 184 14.12 -15.36 7.18
CA MET A 184 14.22 -16.27 8.32
C MET A 184 15.42 -17.21 8.23
N LYS A 185 16.18 -17.32 9.34
CA LYS A 185 17.38 -18.15 9.68
C LYS A 185 18.63 -17.91 8.79
N GLN A 186 19.83 -17.90 9.38
CA GLN A 186 21.11 -17.29 8.87
C GLN A 186 21.56 -17.63 7.42
N THR A 187 22.43 -16.85 6.71
CA THR A 187 23.61 -16.01 7.07
C THR A 187 23.80 -14.74 6.22
N CYS A 188 24.41 -13.70 6.84
CA CYS A 188 25.07 -12.49 6.31
C CYS A 188 24.23 -11.38 5.62
N LEU A 189 24.27 -10.18 6.20
CA LEU A 189 23.42 -9.04 5.81
C LEU A 189 23.73 -8.43 4.42
N ALA A 190 24.88 -8.66 3.78
CA ALA A 190 25.31 -7.70 2.75
C ALA A 190 26.24 -8.18 1.61
N ASN A 191 26.49 -9.48 1.41
CA ASN A 191 26.91 -9.94 0.07
C ASN A 191 25.69 -10.27 -0.83
N LEU A 192 24.48 -10.30 -0.23
CA LEU A 192 23.27 -10.99 -0.71
C LEU A 192 22.27 -10.09 -1.44
N ILE A 193 22.08 -8.84 -0.98
CA ILE A 193 21.18 -7.89 -1.64
C ILE A 193 21.69 -7.52 -3.04
N GLU A 194 23.01 -7.54 -3.25
CA GLU A 194 23.60 -6.77 -4.36
C GLU A 194 24.67 -7.55 -5.17
N SER A 195 24.55 -8.87 -5.27
CA SER A 195 24.95 -9.53 -6.54
C SER A 195 23.92 -10.50 -7.12
N GLN A 196 22.85 -10.85 -6.40
CA GLN A 196 22.30 -12.22 -6.41
C GLN A 196 20.77 -12.34 -6.36
N LEU A 197 19.98 -11.35 -6.79
CA LEU A 197 18.52 -11.56 -7.01
C LEU A 197 18.20 -12.58 -8.14
N GLN A 198 19.14 -13.46 -8.50
CA GLN A 198 18.83 -14.86 -8.83
C GLN A 198 18.48 -15.66 -7.55
N ILE A 199 17.55 -15.17 -6.72
CA ILE A 199 17.04 -15.94 -5.58
C ILE A 199 16.00 -16.92 -6.15
N PRO A 200 16.26 -18.24 -6.17
CA PRO A 200 15.40 -19.14 -6.93
C PRO A 200 13.99 -19.27 -6.33
N HIS A 201 13.80 -18.98 -5.03
CA HIS A 201 12.53 -19.25 -4.34
C HIS A 201 12.16 -18.17 -3.31
N VAL A 202 11.52 -17.09 -3.78
CA VAL A 202 10.74 -16.20 -2.93
C VAL A 202 9.33 -16.76 -2.78
N THR A 203 8.80 -16.84 -1.56
CA THR A 203 7.37 -17.17 -1.36
C THR A 203 6.59 -15.90 -1.05
N PRO A 204 5.81 -15.35 -2.01
CA PRO A 204 4.93 -14.22 -1.74
C PRO A 204 3.64 -14.67 -1.04
N TYR A 205 3.13 -13.80 -0.17
CA TYR A 205 1.86 -13.94 0.54
C TYR A 205 1.10 -12.63 0.39
N VAL A 206 -0.20 -12.65 0.11
CA VAL A 206 -1.01 -11.43 0.07
C VAL A 206 -1.91 -11.37 1.30
N VAL A 207 -1.79 -10.32 2.10
CA VAL A 207 -2.72 -10.02 3.20
C VAL A 207 -3.67 -8.93 2.71
N GLY A 208 -4.87 -9.38 2.34
CA GLY A 208 -5.95 -8.53 1.87
C GLY A 208 -6.78 -7.90 2.98
N ASP A 209 -7.93 -7.33 2.61
CA ASP A 209 -8.90 -6.82 3.57
C ASP A 209 -9.56 -7.95 4.37
N LEU A 210 -10.48 -7.64 5.29
CA LEU A 210 -11.27 -8.66 5.97
C LEU A 210 -12.36 -9.18 5.02
N SER A 211 -12.85 -10.41 5.25
CA SER A 211 -14.13 -10.81 4.64
C SER A 211 -15.28 -9.97 5.19
N ILE A 212 -16.43 -9.98 4.51
CA ILE A 212 -17.60 -9.19 4.92
C ILE A 212 -18.01 -9.50 6.36
N GLY A 213 -18.16 -10.80 6.71
CA GLY A 213 -18.57 -11.20 8.05
C GLY A 213 -17.53 -10.86 9.13
N GLU A 214 -16.23 -11.00 8.82
CA GLU A 214 -15.18 -10.63 9.77
C GLU A 214 -15.10 -9.11 9.98
N ALA A 215 -15.37 -8.32 8.93
CA ALA A 215 -15.40 -6.87 9.00
C ALA A 215 -16.63 -6.35 9.75
N GLU A 216 -17.77 -7.01 9.59
CA GLU A 216 -18.98 -6.73 10.36
C GLU A 216 -18.74 -7.03 11.85
N ASP A 217 -18.17 -8.20 12.16
CA ASP A 217 -17.79 -8.54 13.53
C ASP A 217 -16.80 -7.54 14.13
N TYR A 218 -15.78 -7.11 13.36
CA TYR A 218 -14.84 -6.07 13.79
C TYR A 218 -15.56 -4.76 14.10
N PHE A 219 -16.44 -4.33 13.19
CA PHE A 219 -17.21 -3.11 13.30
C PHE A 219 -18.10 -3.13 14.55
N GLU A 220 -18.96 -4.13 14.68
CA GLU A 220 -19.97 -4.25 15.74
C GLU A 220 -19.36 -4.50 17.11
N LYS A 221 -18.34 -5.39 17.21
CA LYS A 221 -17.80 -5.85 18.51
C LYS A 221 -16.61 -5.04 18.99
N HIS A 222 -15.90 -4.33 18.12
CA HIS A 222 -14.69 -3.58 18.48
C HIS A 222 -14.79 -2.09 18.19
N VAL A 223 -15.16 -1.70 16.96
CA VAL A 223 -15.14 -0.29 16.56
C VAL A 223 -16.27 0.50 17.23
N LEU A 224 -17.51 0.01 17.19
CA LEU A 224 -18.63 0.72 17.80
C LEU A 224 -18.47 0.90 19.31
N PRO A 225 -18.11 -0.13 20.11
CA PRO A 225 -17.90 0.05 21.55
C PRO A 225 -16.71 0.97 21.88
N GLN A 226 -15.64 0.92 21.07
CA GLN A 226 -14.47 1.78 21.26
C GLN A 226 -14.83 3.27 21.11
N HIS A 227 -15.73 3.59 20.19
CA HIS A 227 -16.15 4.97 19.92
C HIS A 227 -17.47 5.34 20.61
N GLY A 228 -18.23 4.38 21.14
CA GLY A 228 -19.55 4.63 21.73
C GLY A 228 -20.60 5.09 20.70
N CYS A 229 -20.55 4.51 19.49
CA CYS A 229 -21.45 4.83 18.37
C CYS A 229 -22.50 3.73 18.15
N GLU A 230 -23.24 3.37 19.19
CA GLU A 230 -24.25 2.28 19.16
C GLU A 230 -25.37 2.56 18.15
N GLU A 231 -25.61 3.81 17.77
CA GLU A 231 -26.58 4.22 16.74
C GLU A 231 -26.25 3.69 15.34
N LEU A 232 -25.02 3.23 15.11
CA LEU A 232 -24.58 2.62 13.85
C LEU A 232 -24.73 1.08 13.85
N LYS A 233 -25.17 0.48 14.96
CA LYS A 233 -25.38 -0.96 15.09
C LYS A 233 -26.37 -1.48 14.05
N GLY A 234 -26.02 -2.59 13.39
CA GLY A 234 -26.79 -3.18 12.30
C GLY A 234 -26.79 -2.38 10.99
N LYS A 235 -25.96 -1.33 10.89
CA LYS A 235 -25.81 -0.50 9.67
C LYS A 235 -24.50 -0.75 8.93
N PHE A 236 -23.87 -1.92 9.16
CA PHE A 236 -22.58 -2.23 8.55
C PHE A 236 -22.61 -2.18 7.02
N ASP A 237 -23.69 -2.63 6.36
CA ASP A 237 -23.82 -2.55 4.90
C ASP A 237 -23.77 -1.11 4.36
N HIS A 238 -24.25 -0.13 5.12
CA HIS A 238 -24.14 1.28 4.76
C HIS A 238 -22.68 1.76 4.88
N VAL A 239 -22.04 1.47 6.02
CA VAL A 239 -20.64 1.85 6.29
C VAL A 239 -19.70 1.18 5.28
N ARG A 240 -19.88 -0.12 5.03
CA ARG A 240 -19.08 -0.93 4.10
C ARG A 240 -19.09 -0.36 2.68
N ARG A 241 -20.20 0.21 2.21
CA ARG A 241 -20.24 0.85 0.87
C ARG A 241 -19.25 2.01 0.75
N ILE A 242 -18.96 2.69 1.86
CA ILE A 242 -18.04 3.82 1.94
C ILE A 242 -16.61 3.33 2.22
N THR A 243 -16.45 2.49 3.24
CA THR A 243 -15.15 2.14 3.81
C THR A 243 -14.54 0.86 3.25
N GLY A 244 -15.37 0.01 2.64
CA GLY A 244 -15.03 -1.38 2.35
C GLY A 244 -14.88 -2.17 3.65
N THR A 245 -14.09 -3.24 3.59
CA THR A 245 -13.84 -4.14 4.74
C THR A 245 -12.48 -3.90 5.40
N ARG A 246 -11.81 -2.78 5.10
CA ARG A 246 -10.49 -2.46 5.65
C ARG A 246 -10.59 -1.89 7.06
N MET A 247 -10.03 -2.63 8.04
CA MET A 247 -10.08 -2.28 9.47
C MET A 247 -9.75 -0.81 9.77
N LEU A 248 -8.62 -0.30 9.25
CA LEU A 248 -8.22 1.08 9.53
C LEU A 248 -9.23 2.09 9.00
N ILE A 249 -9.77 1.88 7.81
CA ILE A 249 -10.71 2.81 7.16
C ILE A 249 -12.05 2.79 7.90
N ILE A 250 -12.54 1.61 8.28
CA ILE A 250 -13.73 1.47 9.13
C ILE A 250 -13.56 2.26 10.44
N ASN A 251 -12.44 2.05 11.14
CA ASN A 251 -12.16 2.74 12.39
C ASN A 251 -12.04 4.26 12.23
N MET A 252 -11.42 4.73 11.14
CA MET A 252 -11.33 6.17 10.82
C MET A 252 -12.71 6.77 10.55
N TYR A 253 -13.54 6.09 9.76
CA TYR A 253 -14.90 6.56 9.44
C TYR A 253 -15.75 6.71 10.71
N VAL A 254 -15.79 5.71 11.58
CA VAL A 254 -16.57 5.78 12.84
C VAL A 254 -16.02 6.87 13.77
N SER A 255 -14.70 7.01 13.85
CA SER A 255 -14.07 8.08 14.63
C SER A 255 -14.46 9.47 14.10
N GLU A 256 -14.47 9.68 12.79
CA GLU A 256 -14.87 10.95 12.17
C GLU A 256 -16.38 11.20 12.29
N TYR A 257 -17.19 10.16 12.13
CA TYR A 257 -18.64 10.22 12.34
C TYR A 257 -18.96 10.71 13.76
N LYS A 258 -18.29 10.16 14.77
CA LYS A 258 -18.39 10.62 16.15
C LYS A 258 -17.97 12.08 16.31
N ASN A 259 -16.80 12.43 15.76
CA ASN A 259 -16.24 13.77 15.89
C ASN A 259 -17.14 14.85 15.24
N ASN A 260 -17.95 14.47 14.25
CA ASN A 260 -18.93 15.35 13.61
C ASN A 260 -20.35 15.22 14.21
N GLY A 261 -20.46 14.74 15.46
CA GLY A 261 -21.73 14.72 16.20
C GLY A 261 -22.76 13.74 15.62
N GLY A 262 -22.30 12.62 15.04
CA GLY A 262 -23.17 11.60 14.45
C GLY A 262 -23.71 11.97 13.07
N LYS A 263 -23.08 12.93 12.38
CA LYS A 263 -23.42 13.34 11.02
C LYS A 263 -22.14 13.36 10.20
N LEU A 264 -22.06 12.51 9.19
CA LEU A 264 -20.94 12.50 8.25
C LEU A 264 -21.44 11.97 6.92
N GLU A 265 -21.50 12.84 5.92
CA GLU A 265 -21.76 12.42 4.56
C GLU A 265 -20.54 11.67 4.00
N TYR A 266 -20.77 10.76 3.05
CA TYR A 266 -19.70 9.91 2.53
C TYR A 266 -18.56 10.70 1.87
N ASP A 267 -18.86 11.87 1.30
CA ASP A 267 -17.88 12.74 0.64
C ASP A 267 -17.23 13.75 1.58
N GLU A 268 -17.70 13.86 2.81
CA GLU A 268 -17.03 14.60 3.89
C GLU A 268 -15.98 13.74 4.60
N PHE A 269 -16.06 12.41 4.46
CA PHE A 269 -15.08 11.49 5.02
C PHE A 269 -13.66 11.79 4.51
N SER A 270 -12.70 11.96 5.42
CA SER A 270 -11.37 12.46 5.07
C SER A 270 -10.63 11.58 4.06
N VAL A 271 -10.74 10.25 4.19
CA VAL A 271 -10.09 9.31 3.25
C VAL A 271 -10.70 9.44 1.86
N PHE A 272 -12.02 9.61 1.76
CA PHE A 272 -12.67 9.85 0.48
C PHE A 272 -12.15 11.13 -0.18
N ARG A 273 -12.11 12.24 0.57
CA ARG A 273 -11.64 13.54 0.05
C ARG A 273 -10.21 13.46 -0.48
N GLN A 274 -9.32 12.77 0.24
CA GLN A 274 -7.94 12.58 -0.19
C GLN A 274 -7.84 11.78 -1.49
N GLU A 275 -8.63 10.72 -1.64
CA GLU A 275 -8.65 9.93 -2.87
C GLU A 275 -9.29 10.71 -4.04
N ASP A 276 -10.35 11.49 -3.79
CA ASP A 276 -10.97 12.37 -4.81
C ASP A 276 -10.00 13.45 -5.27
N ASP A 277 -9.35 14.16 -4.35
CA ASP A 277 -8.34 15.20 -4.66
C ASP A 277 -7.17 14.61 -5.46
N LYS A 278 -6.68 13.44 -5.06
CA LYS A 278 -5.62 12.73 -5.77
C LYS A 278 -6.02 12.33 -7.19
N LEU A 279 -7.25 11.84 -7.38
CA LEU A 279 -7.73 11.48 -8.71
C LEU A 279 -7.92 12.73 -9.59
N ARG A 280 -8.38 13.85 -9.01
CA ARG A 280 -8.49 15.13 -9.73
C ARG A 280 -7.14 15.62 -10.21
N THR A 281 -6.11 15.59 -9.37
CA THR A 281 -4.75 15.97 -9.80
C THR A 281 -4.18 14.97 -10.80
N GLY A 282 -4.51 13.68 -10.67
CA GLY A 282 -4.13 12.64 -11.62
C GLY A 282 -4.74 12.79 -13.02
N LEU A 283 -5.86 13.50 -13.17
CA LEU A 283 -6.47 13.76 -14.48
C LEU A 283 -5.69 14.77 -15.32
N ASP A 284 -4.89 15.62 -14.69
CA ASP A 284 -4.01 16.60 -15.33
C ASP A 284 -2.61 16.44 -14.75
N PRO A 285 -1.91 15.35 -15.08
CA PRO A 285 -0.63 15.08 -14.45
C PRO A 285 0.41 16.14 -14.87
N PHE A 286 1.07 16.75 -13.89
CA PHE A 286 2.20 17.65 -14.09
C PHE A 286 3.42 17.07 -13.36
N GLY A 287 4.55 17.00 -14.05
CA GLY A 287 5.83 16.62 -13.45
C GLY A 287 6.33 17.73 -12.52
N PHE A 288 6.67 17.38 -11.28
CA PHE A 288 7.36 18.30 -10.38
C PHE A 288 8.88 18.19 -10.60
N PRO A 289 9.61 19.31 -10.74
CA PRO A 289 11.05 19.28 -10.82
C PRO A 289 11.66 18.57 -9.60
N GLY A 290 12.34 17.45 -9.83
CA GLY A 290 12.98 16.66 -8.77
C GLY A 290 12.24 15.38 -8.35
N GLU A 291 11.05 15.11 -8.88
CA GLU A 291 10.43 13.78 -8.74
C GLU A 291 11.09 12.76 -9.70
N PRO A 292 11.29 11.51 -9.26
CA PRO A 292 12.14 10.55 -9.97
C PRO A 292 11.58 10.05 -11.30
N ILE A 293 10.26 10.16 -11.53
CA ILE A 293 9.60 9.69 -12.76
C ILE A 293 8.40 10.59 -13.07
N ASP A 294 8.44 11.33 -14.17
CA ASP A 294 7.27 12.06 -14.67
C ASP A 294 6.10 11.10 -14.92
N PRO A 295 4.85 11.49 -14.59
CA PRO A 295 3.67 10.73 -14.97
C PRO A 295 3.68 10.39 -16.46
N LEU A 296 3.56 9.09 -16.78
CA LEU A 296 3.58 8.62 -18.17
C LEU A 296 2.18 8.43 -18.77
N TRP A 297 1.13 8.69 -17.98
CA TRP A 297 -0.26 8.61 -18.42
C TRP A 297 -0.79 10.00 -18.75
N ASP A 298 -1.80 10.07 -19.61
CA ASP A 298 -2.59 11.26 -19.84
C ASP A 298 -3.99 11.14 -19.21
N ARG A 299 -4.78 12.21 -19.30
CA ARG A 299 -6.16 12.27 -18.80
C ARG A 299 -7.00 11.08 -19.27
N ASN A 300 -6.91 10.73 -20.56
CA ASN A 300 -7.75 9.69 -21.16
C ASN A 300 -7.35 8.30 -20.67
N ASP A 301 -6.06 8.05 -20.48
CA ASP A 301 -5.56 6.81 -19.90
C ASP A 301 -6.13 6.59 -18.50
N LEU A 302 -6.09 7.60 -17.63
CA LEU A 302 -6.65 7.50 -16.27
C LEU A 302 -8.17 7.29 -16.31
N ILE A 303 -8.89 7.99 -17.19
CA ILE A 303 -10.35 7.79 -17.36
C ILE A 303 -10.68 6.36 -17.78
N LYS A 304 -9.92 5.78 -18.73
CA LYS A 304 -10.10 4.38 -19.16
C LYS A 304 -9.91 3.41 -17.99
N VAL A 305 -8.85 3.61 -17.21
CA VAL A 305 -8.57 2.80 -16.02
C VAL A 305 -9.68 2.92 -14.99
N MET A 306 -10.12 4.14 -14.66
CA MET A 306 -11.23 4.36 -13.71
C MET A 306 -12.49 3.62 -14.15
N LYS A 307 -12.86 3.72 -15.44
CA LYS A 307 -14.03 3.00 -15.98
C LYS A 307 -13.92 1.50 -15.78
N LYS A 308 -12.79 0.89 -16.17
CA LYS A 308 -12.56 -0.56 -16.03
C LYS A 308 -12.63 -1.01 -14.57
N ILE A 309 -12.07 -0.23 -13.64
CA ILE A 309 -12.09 -0.55 -12.22
C ILE A 309 -13.51 -0.45 -11.64
N VAL A 310 -14.27 0.58 -12.02
CA VAL A 310 -15.67 0.77 -11.58
C VAL A 310 -16.59 -0.31 -12.16
N GLU A 311 -16.47 -0.63 -13.45
CA GLU A 311 -17.22 -1.70 -14.11
C GLU A 311 -16.94 -3.07 -13.47
N ALA A 312 -15.74 -3.25 -12.90
CA ALA A 312 -15.33 -4.47 -12.24
C ALA A 312 -15.66 -4.53 -10.74
N GLU A 313 -16.44 -3.59 -10.16
CA GLU A 313 -16.76 -3.55 -8.72
C GLU A 313 -17.24 -4.90 -8.18
N ASN A 314 -18.23 -5.52 -8.84
CA ASN A 314 -18.81 -6.79 -8.41
C ASN A 314 -17.80 -7.95 -8.39
N LYS A 315 -16.81 -7.87 -9.29
CA LYS A 315 -15.70 -8.84 -9.37
C LYS A 315 -14.58 -8.49 -8.37
N GLY A 316 -14.43 -7.21 -8.02
CA GLY A 316 -13.45 -6.69 -7.08
C GLY A 316 -12.04 -6.49 -7.67
N PHE A 317 -11.80 -6.85 -8.93
CA PHE A 317 -10.49 -6.72 -9.58
C PHE A 317 -10.56 -6.69 -11.11
N VAL A 318 -9.50 -6.15 -11.72
CA VAL A 318 -9.22 -6.19 -13.16
C VAL A 318 -7.91 -6.96 -13.38
N LEU A 319 -7.77 -7.66 -14.51
CA LEU A 319 -6.51 -8.33 -14.84
C LEU A 319 -5.50 -7.32 -15.36
N GLU A 320 -4.23 -7.48 -14.97
CA GLU A 320 -3.18 -6.57 -15.45
C GLU A 320 -3.05 -6.58 -16.97
N ARG A 321 -3.12 -7.76 -17.61
CA ARG A 321 -3.04 -7.89 -19.07
C ARG A 321 -4.10 -7.06 -19.80
N ASP A 322 -5.33 -7.04 -19.29
CA ASP A 322 -6.45 -6.32 -19.91
C ASP A 322 -6.19 -4.81 -19.91
N LEU A 323 -5.59 -4.27 -18.85
CA LEU A 323 -5.20 -2.86 -18.78
C LEU A 323 -3.91 -2.56 -19.56
N ILE A 324 -2.99 -3.51 -19.68
CA ILE A 324 -1.82 -3.38 -20.56
C ILE A 324 -2.26 -3.23 -22.01
N GLU A 325 -3.23 -4.03 -22.47
CA GLU A 325 -3.79 -3.94 -23.81
C GLU A 325 -4.50 -2.60 -24.07
N GLU A 326 -5.15 -2.03 -23.03
CA GLU A 326 -5.93 -0.80 -23.14
C GLU A 326 -5.10 0.49 -23.16
N ILE A 327 -4.05 0.58 -22.33
CA ILE A 327 -3.27 1.82 -22.14
C ILE A 327 -1.75 1.63 -22.28
N GLY A 328 -1.27 0.40 -22.38
CA GLY A 328 0.16 0.09 -22.47
C GLY A 328 0.86 -0.04 -21.11
N ILE A 329 1.84 -0.94 -21.05
CA ILE A 329 2.56 -1.34 -19.83
C ILE A 329 3.24 -0.18 -19.10
N ARG A 330 3.89 0.74 -19.81
CA ARG A 330 4.63 1.85 -19.20
C ARG A 330 3.70 2.80 -18.46
N LYS A 331 2.55 3.12 -19.06
CA LYS A 331 1.54 3.99 -18.46
C LYS A 331 0.88 3.33 -17.26
N LEU A 332 0.52 2.06 -17.39
CA LEU A 332 -0.05 1.29 -16.30
C LEU A 332 0.88 1.20 -15.09
N HIS A 333 2.16 0.89 -15.31
CA HIS A 333 3.14 0.83 -14.23
C HIS A 333 3.36 2.22 -13.59
N SER A 334 3.30 3.30 -14.36
CA SER A 334 3.34 4.67 -13.83
C SER A 334 2.14 4.97 -12.92
N LEU A 335 0.93 4.53 -13.27
CA LEU A 335 -0.27 4.64 -12.43
C LEU A 335 -0.16 3.81 -11.13
N VAL A 336 0.39 2.61 -11.21
CA VAL A 336 0.66 1.76 -10.02
C VAL A 336 1.69 2.42 -9.11
N TYR A 337 2.78 2.95 -9.67
CA TYR A 337 3.84 3.64 -8.92
C TYR A 337 3.30 4.88 -8.19
N ASN A 338 2.41 5.62 -8.83
CA ASN A 338 1.73 6.78 -8.25
C ASN A 338 0.53 6.41 -7.36
N ASN A 339 0.40 5.14 -7.00
CA ASN A 339 -0.61 4.61 -6.08
C ASN A 339 -2.06 4.88 -6.55
N PHE A 340 -2.34 4.95 -7.86
CA PHE A 340 -3.73 4.99 -8.35
C PHE A 340 -4.38 3.61 -8.36
N LEU A 341 -3.55 2.57 -8.48
CA LEU A 341 -3.95 1.18 -8.47
C LEU A 341 -3.05 0.37 -7.54
N HIS A 342 -3.64 -0.64 -6.89
CA HIS A 342 -2.89 -1.63 -6.14
C HIS A 342 -2.71 -2.90 -6.97
N ARG A 343 -1.45 -3.21 -7.31
CA ARG A 343 -1.05 -4.41 -8.04
C ARG A 343 -0.82 -5.59 -7.09
N ARG A 344 -1.49 -6.71 -7.34
CA ARG A 344 -1.34 -7.96 -6.58
C ARG A 344 -0.76 -9.03 -7.51
N GLN A 345 0.48 -9.43 -7.24
CA GLN A 345 1.26 -10.34 -8.09
C GLN A 345 0.83 -11.81 -8.00
N THR A 346 0.14 -12.17 -6.93
CA THR A 346 -0.33 -13.54 -6.68
C THR A 346 -1.65 -13.46 -5.92
N ASN A 347 -2.49 -14.49 -6.08
CA ASN A 347 -3.68 -14.68 -5.25
C ASN A 347 -3.40 -15.57 -4.02
N MET A 348 -2.16 -16.02 -3.82
CA MET A 348 -1.80 -16.79 -2.64
C MET A 348 -2.12 -15.99 -1.37
N PHE A 349 -3.01 -16.55 -0.56
CA PHE A 349 -3.51 -15.96 0.70
C PHE A 349 -4.39 -14.70 0.54
N ALA A 350 -4.76 -14.33 -0.69
CA ALA A 350 -5.75 -13.27 -0.95
C ALA A 350 -7.16 -13.77 -0.57
N ASN A 351 -7.48 -13.70 0.72
CA ASN A 351 -8.73 -14.25 1.27
C ASN A 351 -9.92 -13.30 1.10
N ASP A 352 -9.62 -12.05 0.76
CA ASP A 352 -10.59 -10.98 0.58
C ASP A 352 -11.25 -11.00 -0.80
N ILE A 353 -10.62 -11.61 -1.81
CA ILE A 353 -11.06 -11.60 -3.20
C ILE A 353 -10.90 -12.99 -3.81
N ASN A 354 -11.94 -13.47 -4.51
CA ASN A 354 -11.87 -14.70 -5.30
C ASN A 354 -11.20 -14.44 -6.66
N ALA A 355 -9.87 -14.35 -6.67
CA ALA A 355 -9.07 -14.02 -7.85
C ALA A 355 -8.44 -15.26 -8.50
N PRO A 356 -8.27 -15.27 -9.84
CA PRO A 356 -7.49 -16.29 -10.54
C PRO A 356 -6.00 -16.19 -10.16
N ASN A 357 -5.23 -17.23 -10.49
CA ASN A 357 -3.78 -17.25 -10.27
C ASN A 357 -3.04 -16.43 -11.35
N GLU A 358 -3.36 -15.15 -11.42
CA GLU A 358 -2.79 -14.17 -12.36
C GLU A 358 -2.54 -12.84 -11.63
N VAL A 359 -1.81 -11.93 -12.28
CA VAL A 359 -1.61 -10.59 -11.72
C VAL A 359 -2.89 -9.79 -11.88
N ILE A 360 -3.38 -9.27 -10.76
CA ILE A 360 -4.60 -8.47 -10.72
C ILE A 360 -4.32 -7.07 -10.20
N LEU A 361 -5.22 -6.14 -10.56
CA LEU A 361 -5.23 -4.76 -10.14
C LEU A 361 -6.54 -4.46 -9.43
N THR A 362 -6.44 -3.70 -8.36
CA THR A 362 -7.56 -3.27 -7.51
C THR A 362 -7.47 -1.76 -7.28
N ALA A 363 -8.58 -1.10 -6.96
CA ALA A 363 -8.53 0.25 -6.40
C ALA A 363 -7.69 0.22 -5.10
N MET A 364 -7.10 1.35 -4.71
CA MET A 364 -6.29 1.41 -3.49
C MET A 364 -7.09 1.04 -2.25
N ASN A 365 -8.35 1.44 -2.20
CA ASN A 365 -9.33 1.20 -1.16
C ASN A 365 -10.75 1.51 -1.68
N GLN A 366 -11.77 1.21 -0.88
CA GLN A 366 -13.17 1.48 -1.25
C GLN A 366 -13.46 2.97 -1.46
N PRO A 367 -12.98 3.92 -0.62
CA PRO A 367 -13.12 5.34 -0.90
C PRO A 367 -12.55 5.76 -2.27
N SER A 368 -11.41 5.19 -2.69
CA SER A 368 -10.81 5.40 -4.01
C SER A 368 -11.75 4.95 -5.14
N LEU A 369 -12.37 3.77 -5.00
CA LEU A 369 -13.38 3.30 -5.96
C LEU A 369 -14.59 4.26 -6.03
N ARG A 370 -15.13 4.69 -4.88
CA ARG A 370 -16.23 5.66 -4.84
C ARG A 370 -15.85 7.01 -5.46
N ALA A 371 -14.61 7.45 -5.28
CA ALA A 371 -14.09 8.68 -5.87
C ALA A 371 -13.98 8.57 -7.41
N MET A 372 -13.50 7.43 -7.93
CA MET A 372 -13.52 7.13 -9.37
C MET A 372 -14.94 7.20 -9.93
N GLU A 373 -15.92 6.58 -9.27
CA GLU A 373 -17.34 6.64 -9.66
C GLU A 373 -17.87 8.08 -9.71
N ARG A 374 -17.60 8.87 -8.67
CA ARG A 374 -18.02 10.27 -8.59
C ARG A 374 -17.43 11.09 -9.73
N LEU A 375 -16.13 10.97 -9.98
CA LEU A 375 -15.46 11.72 -11.04
C LEU A 375 -15.97 11.34 -12.43
N LEU A 376 -16.19 10.05 -12.70
CA LEU A 376 -16.78 9.61 -13.96
C LEU A 376 -18.20 10.19 -14.17
N LYS A 377 -19.02 10.25 -13.12
CA LYS A 377 -20.35 10.89 -13.17
C LYS A 377 -20.25 12.38 -13.48
N ILE A 378 -19.33 13.09 -12.84
CA ILE A 378 -19.09 14.53 -13.08
C ILE A 378 -18.67 14.76 -14.54
N LEU A 379 -17.70 13.98 -15.04
CA LEU A 379 -17.21 14.08 -16.41
C LEU A 379 -18.32 13.80 -17.43
N ALA A 380 -19.13 12.78 -17.20
CA ALA A 380 -20.28 12.46 -18.06
C ALA A 380 -21.32 13.60 -18.06
N TYR A 381 -21.63 14.17 -16.89
CA TYR A 381 -22.56 15.28 -16.78
C TYR A 381 -22.07 16.54 -17.52
N SER A 382 -20.79 16.89 -17.35
CA SER A 382 -20.17 18.03 -18.04
C SER A 382 -20.23 17.88 -19.56
N ILE A 383 -19.93 16.69 -20.09
CA ILE A 383 -20.03 16.41 -21.53
C ILE A 383 -21.49 16.56 -22.00
N ASN A 384 -22.45 15.99 -21.27
CA ASN A 384 -23.87 16.09 -21.61
C ASN A 384 -24.38 17.53 -21.59
N PHE A 385 -23.91 18.34 -20.64
CA PHE A 385 -24.26 19.76 -20.55
C PHE A 385 -23.68 20.56 -21.72
N ILE A 386 -22.42 20.34 -22.07
CA ILE A 386 -21.76 20.98 -23.23
C ILE A 386 -22.47 20.59 -24.53
N LEU A 387 -22.76 19.30 -24.73
CA LEU A 387 -23.46 18.81 -25.92
C LEU A 387 -24.87 19.41 -26.04
N LYS A 388 -25.64 19.45 -24.95
CA LYS A 388 -26.96 20.10 -24.92
C LYS A 388 -26.88 21.60 -25.23
N THR A 389 -25.81 22.27 -24.79
CA THR A 389 -25.60 23.69 -25.05
C THR A 389 -25.24 23.93 -26.52
N LEU A 390 -24.30 23.15 -27.07
CA LEU A 390 -23.92 23.24 -28.49
C LEU A 390 -25.09 22.96 -29.44
N LEU A 391 -25.93 21.96 -29.11
CA LEU A 391 -27.14 21.63 -29.87
C LEU A 391 -28.20 22.74 -29.86
N LYS A 392 -28.20 23.62 -28.85
CA LYS A 392 -29.11 24.78 -28.76
C LYS A 392 -28.61 26.01 -29.52
N THR A 393 -27.39 25.98 -30.05
CA THR A 393 -26.80 27.09 -30.81
C THR A 393 -26.80 26.81 -32.32
N GLU A 394 -26.81 27.85 -33.16
CA GLU A 394 -26.76 27.73 -34.64
C GLU A 394 -25.54 26.91 -35.16
N ILE A 395 -24.49 26.79 -34.33
CA ILE A 395 -23.30 25.97 -34.59
C ILE A 395 -23.64 24.47 -34.64
N GLY A 396 -24.58 23.98 -33.80
CA GLY A 396 -25.02 22.57 -33.80
C GLY A 396 -25.73 22.16 -35.09
N ASN A 397 -26.52 23.07 -35.68
CA ASN A 397 -27.18 22.85 -36.97
C ASN A 397 -26.20 22.85 -38.15
N SER A 398 -25.09 23.60 -38.05
CA SER A 398 -24.03 23.60 -39.07
C SER A 398 -23.10 22.39 -38.96
N LEU A 399 -22.77 21.94 -37.74
CA LEU A 399 -21.94 20.74 -37.52
C LEU A 399 -22.65 19.45 -37.94
N SER A 400 -23.95 19.30 -37.67
CA SER A 400 -24.70 18.12 -38.14
C SER A 400 -24.70 17.98 -39.68
N LYS A 401 -24.80 19.10 -40.41
CA LYS A 401 -24.68 19.17 -41.88
C LYS A 401 -23.26 18.95 -42.40
N PHE A 402 -22.24 19.26 -41.59
CA PHE A 402 -20.83 19.05 -41.95
C PHE A 402 -20.45 17.57 -41.78
N TRP A 403 -20.95 16.91 -40.74
CA TRP A 403 -20.62 15.53 -40.40
C TRP A 403 -21.37 14.51 -41.27
N SER A 404 -22.51 14.87 -41.85
CA SER A 404 -23.27 14.03 -42.78
C SER A 404 -22.67 13.93 -44.19
N LYS A 405 -21.56 14.62 -44.48
CA LYS A 405 -20.95 14.71 -45.82
C LYS A 405 -19.69 13.85 -45.98
N ASP A 406 -19.16 13.27 -44.91
CA ASP A 406 -17.91 12.48 -44.94
C ASP A 406 -18.12 11.10 -44.28
N PRO A 407 -17.86 9.98 -44.98
CA PRO A 407 -18.01 8.62 -44.45
C PRO A 407 -17.20 8.34 -43.17
N GLN A 408 -16.07 9.02 -42.92
CA GLN A 408 -15.29 8.83 -41.68
C GLN A 408 -15.96 9.46 -40.45
N ASN A 409 -16.75 10.51 -40.64
CA ASN A 409 -17.54 11.13 -39.56
C ASN A 409 -18.77 10.31 -39.16
N TYR A 410 -19.14 9.31 -39.97
CA TYR A 410 -20.23 8.39 -39.71
C TYR A 410 -19.95 7.45 -38.53
N GLU A 411 -18.68 7.08 -38.28
CA GLU A 411 -18.31 6.26 -37.11
C GLU A 411 -18.39 7.04 -35.79
N ILE A 412 -18.11 8.36 -35.82
CA ILE A 412 -18.34 9.22 -34.66
C ILE A 412 -19.85 9.45 -34.44
N MET A 413 -20.65 9.47 -35.51
CA MET A 413 -22.13 9.42 -35.46
C MET A 413 -22.68 8.08 -34.94
N LYS A 414 -22.00 6.94 -35.18
CA LYS A 414 -22.37 5.66 -34.54
C LYS A 414 -22.09 5.67 -33.04
N LEU A 415 -21.00 6.30 -32.59
CA LEU A 415 -20.76 6.60 -31.17
C LEU A 415 -21.86 7.52 -30.59
N TYR A 416 -22.30 8.54 -31.34
CA TYR A 416 -23.41 9.43 -31.00
C TYR A 416 -24.76 8.69 -30.89
N HIS A 417 -25.04 7.73 -31.77
CA HIS A 417 -26.26 6.92 -31.75
C HIS A 417 -26.23 5.75 -30.75
N GLY A 418 -25.05 5.15 -30.49
CA GLY A 418 -24.87 4.13 -29.45
C GLY A 418 -25.09 4.66 -28.04
N ILE A 419 -24.74 5.93 -27.80
CA ILE A 419 -24.97 6.61 -26.51
C ILE A 419 -26.45 7.00 -26.34
N THR A 420 -27.15 7.36 -27.41
CA THR A 420 -28.60 7.68 -27.35
C THR A 420 -29.48 6.42 -27.24
N SER A 421 -29.05 5.28 -27.78
CA SER A 421 -29.78 4.00 -27.65
C SER A 421 -29.63 3.35 -26.26
N LEU A 422 -28.52 3.57 -25.55
CA LEU A 422 -28.38 3.24 -24.13
C LEU A 422 -29.34 4.04 -23.23
N HIS A 423 -29.86 5.18 -23.70
CA HIS A 423 -30.82 5.99 -22.94
C HIS A 423 -32.29 5.68 -23.25
N LEU A 424 -32.58 4.84 -24.26
CA LEU A 424 -33.94 4.40 -24.60
C LEU A 424 -34.28 2.99 -24.07
N LEU A 425 -33.29 2.19 -23.67
CA LEU A 425 -33.54 0.86 -23.09
C LEU A 425 -33.78 0.86 -21.57
N SER A 426 -33.48 1.94 -20.84
CA SER A 426 -33.81 2.04 -19.40
C SER A 426 -35.19 2.61 -19.11
N ASN A 427 -35.97 3.00 -20.14
CA ASN A 427 -37.32 3.55 -19.99
C ASN A 427 -38.42 2.64 -20.58
N LEU A 428 -38.12 1.37 -20.91
CA LEU A 428 -39.11 0.40 -21.41
C LEU A 428 -39.27 -0.86 -20.53
N GLU A 429 -38.61 -0.95 -19.38
CA GLU A 429 -38.87 -2.00 -18.37
C GLU A 429 -39.73 -1.51 -17.18
N SER A 430 -40.46 -0.40 -17.36
CA SER A 430 -41.48 0.06 -16.38
C SER A 430 -42.78 0.56 -17.01
N MET A 431 -43.19 -0.05 -18.13
CA MET A 431 -44.58 0.00 -18.60
C MET A 431 -45.18 -1.40 -18.65
#